data_AF-A0A969X585-F1
#
_entry.id   AF-A0A969X585-F1
#
_cell.length_a   1.000
_cell.length_b   1.000
_cell.length_c   1.000
_cell.angle_alpha   90.00
_cell.angle_beta   90.00
_cell.angle_gamma   90.00
#
_symmetry.space_group_name_H-M   'P 1'
#
loop_
_entity.id
_entity.type
_entity.pdbx_description
1 polymer ?
#
loop_
_entity_poly.entity_id
_entity_poly.type
_entity_poly.pdbx_seq_one_letter_code
_entity_poly.pdbx_strand_id
1 'polypeptide(L)'
;GLLELEPEVERRIAWAGPLLNFLLVGLALVVYNNNYYFGPLTENNLLFFIQANLMLAFFNLFPALPLDGGRILRAMLTQRYGFRRATEIATFMAKVLAIFIFASGILLFLQGEFNLTIFIAAGFLYIASTHEQGMAIYAFLHSLSAKELEMERRGGMRGEQLVVHEEAQVNDVLRLFAPKRYHFVRVVDHSRQVLGEISETKLLEAALKKGIHFPVKKIL
;
A
#
# COMPACT_ATOMS: atom_id res chain seq x y z
N GLY A 1 -0.50 2.15 16.58
CA GLY A 1 0.62 2.59 17.45
C GLY A 1 1.53 3.50 16.65
N LEU A 2 2.11 4.54 17.25
CA LEU A 2 2.84 5.65 16.59
C LEU A 2 4.03 5.25 15.68
N LEU A 3 4.34 3.95 15.54
CA LEU A 3 5.38 3.37 14.68
C LEU A 3 4.88 2.89 13.29
N GLU A 4 3.56 2.84 13.06
CA GLU A 4 2.98 2.26 11.84
C GLU A 4 3.03 3.19 10.60
N LEU A 5 3.46 4.45 10.74
CA LEU A 5 3.24 5.49 9.74
C LEU A 5 4.51 6.14 9.18
N GLU A 6 5.69 5.71 9.61
CA GLU A 6 6.93 6.08 8.93
C GLU A 6 7.15 5.09 7.77
N PRO A 7 7.15 5.55 6.49
CA PRO A 7 7.31 4.66 5.33
C PRO A 7 8.62 3.85 5.34
N GLU A 8 9.60 4.28 6.14
CA GLU A 8 10.87 3.60 6.35
C GLU A 8 10.75 2.46 7.38
N VAL A 9 9.97 2.65 8.45
CA VAL A 9 9.68 1.62 9.45
C VAL A 9 8.75 0.57 8.86
N GLU A 10 7.69 0.99 8.17
CA GLU A 10 6.76 0.09 7.49
C GLU A 10 7.48 -0.84 6.50
N ARG A 11 8.44 -0.29 5.75
CA ARG A 11 9.26 -1.06 4.81
C ARG A 11 10.14 -2.08 5.52
N ARG A 12 10.79 -1.72 6.62
CA ARG A 12 11.64 -2.64 7.39
C ARG A 12 10.82 -3.79 7.99
N ILE A 13 9.65 -3.48 8.55
CA ILE A 13 8.74 -4.47 9.11
C ILE A 13 8.24 -5.42 8.01
N ALA A 14 7.85 -4.87 6.85
CA ALA A 14 7.40 -5.69 5.72
C ALA A 14 8.48 -6.64 5.20
N TRP A 15 9.76 -6.25 5.22
CA TRP A 15 10.86 -7.17 4.87
C TRP A 15 11.12 -8.26 5.92
N ALA A 16 10.81 -8.00 7.21
CA ALA A 16 11.13 -8.92 8.28
C ALA A 16 10.40 -10.27 8.14
N GLY A 17 9.14 -10.27 7.67
CA GLY A 17 8.35 -11.48 7.46
C GLY A 17 8.99 -12.44 6.44
N PRO A 18 9.16 -12.03 5.16
CA PRO A 18 9.81 -12.87 4.15
C PRO A 18 11.23 -13.29 4.54
N LEU A 19 12.02 -12.39 5.14
CA LEU A 19 13.39 -12.72 5.59
C LEU A 19 13.40 -13.79 6.67
N LEU A 20 12.47 -13.73 7.63
CA LEU A 20 12.33 -14.77 8.65
C LEU A 20 11.96 -16.12 8.02
N ASN A 21 11.01 -16.13 7.07
CA ASN A 21 10.64 -17.36 6.37
C ASN A 21 11.84 -17.96 5.60
N PHE A 22 12.63 -17.13 4.89
CA PHE A 22 13.84 -17.60 4.22
C PHE A 22 14.91 -18.09 5.20
N LEU A 23 15.06 -17.44 6.35
CA LEU A 23 15.96 -17.88 7.41
C LEU A 23 15.55 -19.26 7.94
N LEU A 24 14.25 -19.46 8.22
CA LEU A 24 13.71 -20.74 8.67
C LEU A 24 13.92 -21.84 7.63
N VAL A 25 13.75 -21.53 6.34
CA VAL A 25 14.08 -22.45 5.24
C VAL A 25 15.57 -22.81 5.24
N GLY A 26 16.45 -21.82 5.37
CA GLY A 26 17.90 -22.05 5.42
C GLY A 26 18.31 -22.96 6.58
N LEU A 27 17.77 -22.70 7.78
CA LEU A 27 18.02 -23.53 8.97
C LEU A 27 17.47 -24.96 8.77
N ALA A 28 16.25 -25.09 8.24
CA ALA A 28 15.64 -26.39 7.98
C ALA A 28 16.42 -27.21 6.93
N LEU A 29 16.99 -26.57 5.91
CA LEU A 29 17.87 -27.22 4.92
C LEU A 29 19.18 -27.70 5.54
N VAL A 30 19.77 -26.96 6.49
CA VAL A 30 20.95 -27.42 7.23
C VAL A 30 20.61 -28.67 8.04
N VAL A 31 19.47 -28.68 8.73
CA VAL A 31 19.01 -29.86 9.49
C VAL A 31 18.76 -31.04 8.55
N TYR A 32 18.12 -30.81 7.41
CA TYR A 32 17.81 -31.83 6.40
C TYR A 32 19.08 -32.45 5.83
N ASN A 33 20.02 -31.64 5.34
CA ASN A 33 21.24 -32.13 4.68
C ASN A 33 22.20 -32.88 5.63
N ASN A 34 22.19 -32.55 6.92
CA ASN A 34 23.04 -33.21 7.92
C ASN A 34 22.35 -34.40 8.60
N ASN A 35 21.13 -34.75 8.19
CA ASN A 35 20.32 -35.79 8.81
C ASN A 35 20.08 -35.58 10.33
N TYR A 36 20.00 -34.31 10.76
CA TYR A 36 19.77 -33.94 12.17
C TYR A 36 18.28 -33.97 12.56
N TYR A 37 17.49 -34.80 11.89
CA TYR A 37 16.07 -34.99 12.17
C TYR A 37 15.88 -36.30 12.95
N PHE A 38 15.30 -36.21 14.14
CA PHE A 38 15.11 -37.35 15.05
C PHE A 38 13.79 -37.21 15.82
N GLY A 39 13.16 -38.35 16.14
CA GLY A 39 11.88 -38.38 16.85
C GLY A 39 10.73 -37.78 16.02
N PRO A 40 9.95 -36.81 16.54
CA PRO A 40 8.78 -36.24 15.85
C PRO A 40 9.14 -35.37 14.63
N LEU A 41 10.40 -34.96 14.51
CA LEU A 41 10.95 -34.34 13.30
C LEU A 41 11.32 -35.46 12.34
N THR A 42 10.34 -35.92 11.56
CA THR A 42 10.57 -36.84 10.45
C THR A 42 11.01 -36.08 9.20
N GLU A 43 11.65 -36.79 8.27
CA GLU A 43 12.05 -36.23 6.97
C GLU A 43 10.87 -35.54 6.25
N ASN A 44 9.71 -36.22 6.21
CA ASN A 44 8.50 -35.70 5.57
C ASN A 44 8.00 -34.40 6.21
N ASN A 45 8.02 -34.32 7.54
CA ASN A 45 7.59 -33.11 8.26
C ASN A 45 8.53 -31.93 7.99
N LEU A 46 9.84 -32.20 7.91
CA LEU A 46 10.85 -31.19 7.62
C LEU A 46 10.74 -30.68 6.18
N LEU A 47 10.52 -31.58 5.21
CA LEU A 47 10.30 -31.23 3.82
C LEU A 47 9.04 -30.37 3.66
N PHE A 48 7.94 -30.77 4.31
CA PHE A 48 6.70 -29.99 4.33
C PHE A 48 6.92 -28.60 4.94
N PHE A 49 7.65 -28.51 6.07
CA PHE A 49 7.97 -27.23 6.70
C PHE A 49 8.76 -26.31 5.78
N ILE A 50 9.76 -26.84 5.06
CA ILE A 50 10.54 -26.08 4.06
C ILE A 50 9.62 -25.56 2.95
N GLN A 51 8.79 -26.44 2.37
CA GLN A 51 7.86 -26.08 1.30
C GLN A 51 6.86 -25.01 1.75
N ALA A 52 6.29 -25.17 2.94
CA ALA A 52 5.34 -24.22 3.51
C ALA A 52 5.98 -22.84 3.73
N ASN A 53 7.17 -22.77 4.34
CA ASN A 53 7.84 -21.49 4.57
C ASN A 53 8.29 -20.82 3.26
N LEU A 54 8.74 -21.59 2.27
CA LEU A 54 9.03 -21.05 0.93
C LEU A 54 7.76 -20.48 0.29
N MET A 55 6.66 -21.23 0.32
CA MET A 55 5.39 -20.76 -0.22
C MET A 55 4.92 -19.48 0.49
N LEU A 56 5.01 -19.42 1.82
CA LEU A 56 4.68 -18.22 2.61
C LEU A 56 5.59 -17.05 2.28
N ALA A 57 6.91 -17.26 2.12
CA ALA A 57 7.86 -16.21 1.74
C ALA A 57 7.52 -15.62 0.37
N PHE A 58 7.30 -16.45 -0.64
CA PHE A 58 6.97 -16.00 -1.99
C PHE A 58 5.59 -15.36 -2.06
N PHE A 59 4.60 -15.93 -1.38
CA PHE A 59 3.27 -15.35 -1.32
C PHE A 59 3.30 -13.97 -0.65
N ASN A 60 3.99 -13.83 0.49
CA ASN A 60 4.12 -12.54 1.15
C ASN A 60 4.93 -11.53 0.35
N LEU A 61 5.84 -11.94 -0.54
CA LEU A 61 6.55 -11.02 -1.44
C LEU A 61 5.73 -10.57 -2.66
N PHE A 62 4.53 -11.13 -2.87
CA PHE A 62 3.71 -10.74 -4.00
C PHE A 62 3.31 -9.25 -3.90
N PRO A 63 3.39 -8.47 -5.00
CA PRO A 63 3.18 -7.01 -5.00
C PRO A 63 1.70 -6.60 -4.88
N ALA A 64 1.01 -7.06 -3.83
CA ALA A 64 -0.42 -6.87 -3.61
C ALA A 64 -0.70 -6.55 -2.13
N LEU A 65 -1.40 -5.46 -1.83
CA LEU A 65 -1.87 -5.19 -0.46
C LEU A 65 -3.01 -6.17 -0.11
N PRO A 66 -3.09 -6.73 1.12
CA PRO A 66 -2.38 -6.33 2.34
C PRO A 66 -1.02 -7.03 2.59
N LEU A 67 -0.53 -7.82 1.63
CA LEU A 67 0.70 -8.61 1.78
C LEU A 67 1.93 -7.71 1.95
N ASP A 68 2.99 -8.26 2.55
CA ASP A 68 4.24 -7.54 2.82
C ASP A 68 4.87 -6.95 1.54
N GLY A 69 4.82 -7.67 0.43
CA GLY A 69 5.29 -7.25 -0.89
C GLY A 69 4.47 -6.08 -1.44
N GLY A 70 3.18 -6.02 -1.14
CA GLY A 70 2.33 -4.86 -1.41
C GLY A 70 2.75 -3.63 -0.62
N ARG A 71 3.14 -3.80 0.66
CA ARG A 71 3.68 -2.72 1.51
C ARG A 71 5.04 -2.24 1.03
N ILE A 72 5.92 -3.17 0.63
CA ILE A 72 7.22 -2.85 0.02
C ILE A 72 7.02 -2.07 -1.28
N LEU A 73 6.15 -2.55 -2.18
CA LEU A 73 5.80 -1.84 -3.41
C LEU A 73 5.25 -0.45 -3.12
N ARG A 74 4.28 -0.33 -2.18
CA ARG A 74 3.71 0.95 -1.76
C ARG A 74 4.81 1.90 -1.28
N ALA A 75 5.73 1.44 -0.42
CA ALA A 75 6.83 2.27 0.09
C ALA A 75 7.77 2.75 -1.04
N MET A 76 8.06 1.89 -2.02
CA MET A 76 8.88 2.26 -3.18
C MET A 76 8.18 3.27 -4.08
N LEU A 77 6.90 3.05 -4.40
CA LEU A 77 6.11 3.93 -5.26
C LEU A 77 5.77 5.26 -4.58
N THR A 78 5.63 5.29 -3.26
CA THR A 78 5.29 6.50 -2.49
C THR A 78 6.30 7.61 -2.74
N GLN A 79 7.59 7.28 -2.84
CA GLN A 79 8.65 8.26 -3.08
C GLN A 79 8.50 9.00 -4.42
N ARG A 80 7.89 8.36 -5.43
CA ARG A 80 7.74 8.91 -6.77
C ARG A 80 6.34 9.44 -7.07
N TYR A 81 5.31 8.80 -6.54
CA TYR A 81 3.92 9.04 -6.92
C TYR A 81 3.04 9.56 -5.79
N GLY A 82 3.56 9.70 -4.57
CA GLY A 82 2.76 10.02 -3.40
C GLY A 82 2.12 8.79 -2.76
N PHE A 83 1.82 8.88 -1.46
CA PHE A 83 1.33 7.77 -0.65
C PHE A 83 -0.01 7.22 -1.17
N ARG A 84 -0.92 8.14 -1.53
CA ARG A 84 -2.25 7.79 -2.04
C ARG A 84 -2.17 6.97 -3.32
N ARG A 85 -1.45 7.47 -4.33
CA ARG A 85 -1.34 6.81 -5.63
C ARG A 85 -0.58 5.49 -5.55
N ALA A 86 0.45 5.42 -4.72
CA ALA A 86 1.15 4.17 -4.43
C ALA A 86 0.23 3.10 -3.83
N THR A 87 -0.65 3.49 -2.90
CA THR A 87 -1.65 2.59 -2.31
C THR A 87 -2.69 2.15 -3.33
N GLU A 88 -3.17 3.05 -4.19
CA GLU A 88 -4.10 2.71 -5.27
C GLU A 88 -3.49 1.68 -6.23
N ILE A 89 -2.21 1.82 -6.60
CA ILE A 89 -1.52 0.85 -7.47
C ILE A 89 -1.40 -0.51 -6.78
N ALA A 90 -0.94 -0.55 -5.52
CA ALA A 90 -0.74 -1.80 -4.80
C ALA A 90 -2.06 -2.53 -4.47
N THR A 91 -3.14 -1.79 -4.20
CA THR A 91 -4.49 -2.38 -4.01
C THR A 91 -5.10 -2.84 -5.33
N PHE A 92 -4.83 -2.14 -6.44
CA PHE A 92 -5.25 -2.58 -7.77
C PHE A 92 -4.60 -3.91 -8.16
N MET A 93 -3.29 -4.07 -7.95
CA MET A 93 -2.59 -5.34 -8.16
C MET A 93 -3.20 -6.49 -7.35
N ALA A 94 -3.62 -6.21 -6.12
CA ALA A 94 -4.28 -7.21 -5.28
C ALA A 94 -5.67 -7.61 -5.77
N LYS A 95 -6.46 -6.65 -6.27
CA LYS A 95 -7.77 -6.93 -6.88
C LYS A 95 -7.61 -7.78 -8.15
N VAL A 96 -6.61 -7.46 -8.98
CA VAL A 96 -6.27 -8.26 -10.17
C VAL A 96 -5.88 -9.68 -9.76
N LEU A 97 -5.02 -9.84 -8.75
CA LEU A 97 -4.66 -11.16 -8.22
C LEU A 97 -5.89 -11.92 -7.70
N ALA A 98 -6.77 -11.27 -6.94
CA ALA A 98 -7.99 -11.88 -6.42
C ALA A 98 -8.89 -12.41 -7.55
N ILE A 99 -9.02 -11.66 -8.65
CA ILE A 99 -9.77 -12.11 -9.84
C ILE A 99 -9.12 -13.34 -10.46
N PHE A 100 -7.78 -13.38 -10.58
CA PHE A 100 -7.08 -14.56 -11.09
C PHE A 100 -7.26 -15.79 -10.19
N ILE A 101 -7.17 -15.62 -8.86
CA ILE A 101 -7.41 -16.70 -7.90
C ILE A 101 -8.85 -17.21 -8.03
N PHE A 102 -9.83 -16.30 -8.10
CA PHE A 102 -11.24 -16.66 -8.29
C PHE A 102 -11.47 -17.43 -9.60
N ALA A 103 -10.90 -16.94 -10.71
CA ALA A 103 -10.97 -17.59 -12.02
C ALA A 103 -10.33 -18.99 -11.99
N SER A 104 -9.20 -19.17 -11.29
CA SER A 104 -8.58 -20.49 -11.11
C SER A 104 -9.48 -21.47 -10.36
N GLY A 105 -10.22 -20.99 -9.35
CA GLY A 105 -11.23 -21.80 -8.65
C GLY A 105 -12.37 -22.24 -9.56
N ILE A 106 -12.82 -21.37 -10.48
CA ILE A 106 -13.81 -21.73 -11.50
C ILE A 106 -13.27 -22.80 -12.44
N LEU A 107 -12.03 -22.65 -12.93
CA LEU A 107 -11.42 -23.61 -13.84
C LEU A 107 -11.31 -25.01 -13.20
N LEU A 108 -10.90 -25.08 -11.93
CA LEU A 108 -10.86 -26.33 -11.17
C LEU A 108 -12.26 -26.93 -10.99
N PHE A 109 -13.24 -26.09 -10.68
CA PHE A 109 -14.63 -26.53 -10.55
C PHE A 109 -15.16 -27.15 -11.85
N LEU A 110 -14.82 -26.57 -13.01
CA LEU A 110 -15.18 -27.12 -14.33
C LEU A 110 -14.50 -28.46 -14.62
N GLN A 111 -13.35 -28.73 -14.00
CA GLN A 111 -12.65 -30.03 -14.07
C GLN A 111 -13.22 -31.07 -13.08
N GLY A 112 -14.26 -30.71 -12.32
CA GLY A 112 -14.88 -31.57 -11.31
C GLY A 112 -14.26 -31.45 -9.92
N GLU A 113 -13.26 -30.58 -9.72
CA GLU A 113 -12.64 -30.35 -8.42
C GLU A 113 -13.15 -29.08 -7.77
N PHE A 114 -13.98 -29.22 -6.73
CA PHE A 114 -14.47 -28.08 -5.96
C PHE A 114 -13.58 -27.79 -4.75
N ASN A 115 -12.92 -26.63 -4.75
CA ASN A 115 -12.12 -26.16 -3.62
C ASN A 115 -12.65 -24.81 -3.11
N LEU A 116 -13.46 -24.86 -2.05
CA LEU A 116 -14.04 -23.67 -1.41
C LEU A 116 -12.99 -22.68 -0.89
N THR A 117 -11.82 -23.17 -0.47
CA THR A 117 -10.74 -22.33 0.08
C THR A 117 -10.22 -21.32 -0.93
N ILE A 118 -10.18 -21.66 -2.22
CA ILE A 118 -9.73 -20.76 -3.28
C ILE A 118 -10.68 -19.56 -3.40
N PHE A 119 -11.99 -19.81 -3.37
CA PHE A 119 -13.00 -18.76 -3.41
C PHE A 119 -12.96 -17.87 -2.17
N ILE A 120 -12.79 -18.46 -0.99
CA ILE A 120 -12.63 -17.71 0.27
C ILE A 120 -11.37 -16.86 0.22
N ALA A 121 -10.23 -17.40 -0.24
CA ALA A 121 -8.98 -16.67 -0.36
C ALA A 121 -9.09 -15.48 -1.32
N ALA A 122 -9.73 -15.67 -2.48
CA ALA A 122 -9.99 -14.59 -3.43
C ALA A 122 -10.87 -13.49 -2.83
N GLY A 123 -11.98 -13.87 -2.18
CA GLY A 123 -12.88 -12.92 -1.52
C GLY A 123 -12.19 -12.15 -0.40
N PHE A 124 -11.44 -12.86 0.45
CA PHE A 124 -10.65 -12.26 1.53
C PHE A 124 -9.63 -11.25 0.98
N LEU A 125 -8.85 -11.63 -0.04
CA LEU A 125 -7.87 -10.75 -0.65
C LEU A 125 -8.53 -9.49 -1.21
N TYR A 126 -9.65 -9.63 -1.93
CA TYR A 126 -10.38 -8.49 -2.51
C TYR A 126 -10.92 -7.52 -1.45
N ILE A 127 -11.54 -8.05 -0.39
CA ILE A 127 -12.10 -7.25 0.71
C ILE A 127 -10.98 -6.56 1.49
N ALA A 128 -9.92 -7.28 1.86
CA ALA A 128 -8.80 -6.73 2.60
C ALA A 128 -8.08 -5.61 1.81
N SER A 129 -7.93 -5.80 0.49
CA SER A 129 -7.38 -4.77 -0.41
C SER A 129 -8.23 -3.50 -0.43
N THR A 130 -9.54 -3.65 -0.40
CA THR A 130 -10.47 -2.51 -0.41
C THR A 130 -10.45 -1.76 0.91
N HIS A 131 -10.30 -2.48 2.03
CA HIS A 131 -10.12 -1.88 3.35
C HIS A 131 -8.82 -1.06 3.44
N GLU A 132 -7.70 -1.58 2.92
CA GLU A 132 -6.43 -0.83 2.81
C GLU A 132 -6.57 0.46 2.00
N GLN A 133 -7.34 0.44 0.91
CA GLN A 133 -7.59 1.62 0.09
C GLN A 133 -8.34 2.71 0.87
N GLY A 134 -9.29 2.33 1.73
CA GLY A 134 -10.03 3.26 2.59
C GLY A 134 -9.15 3.86 3.70
N MET A 135 -8.29 3.05 4.31
CA MET A 135 -7.36 3.50 5.36
C MET A 135 -6.30 4.48 4.84
N ALA A 136 -6.01 4.46 3.53
CA ALA A 136 -5.03 5.33 2.91
C ALA A 136 -5.33 6.82 3.11
N ILE A 137 -6.62 7.22 3.16
CA ILE A 137 -7.02 8.62 3.35
C ILE A 137 -6.63 9.10 4.75
N TYR A 138 -6.79 8.25 5.78
CA TYR A 138 -6.47 8.57 7.16
C TYR A 138 -4.96 8.63 7.39
N ALA A 139 -4.22 7.68 6.84
CA ALA A 139 -2.76 7.70 6.88
C ALA A 139 -2.19 8.94 6.18
N PHE A 140 -2.81 9.35 5.06
CA PHE A 140 -2.45 10.59 4.38
C PHE A 140 -2.70 11.82 5.27
N LEU A 141 -3.88 11.97 5.86
CA LEU A 141 -4.18 13.08 6.79
C LEU A 141 -3.17 13.16 7.94
N HIS A 142 -2.83 12.02 8.54
CA HIS A 142 -1.84 11.97 9.61
C HIS A 142 -0.45 12.36 9.12
N SER A 143 -0.06 11.98 7.89
CA SER A 143 1.23 12.38 7.31
C SER A 143 1.37 13.89 7.17
N LEU A 144 0.25 14.62 7.11
CA LEU A 144 0.21 16.06 6.89
C LEU A 144 0.42 16.79 8.22
N SER A 145 -0.22 16.32 9.29
CA SER A 145 0.08 16.77 10.66
C SER A 145 1.56 16.54 11.01
N ALA A 146 2.14 15.42 10.58
CA ALA A 146 3.57 15.15 10.78
C ALA A 146 4.47 16.10 9.99
N LYS A 147 4.09 16.46 8.74
CA LYS A 147 4.81 17.45 7.93
C LYS A 147 4.81 18.84 8.59
N GLU A 148 3.68 19.29 9.14
CA GLU A 148 3.60 20.59 9.83
C GLU A 148 4.59 20.66 11.01
N LEU A 149 4.62 19.63 11.85
CA LEU A 149 5.60 19.49 12.95
C LEU A 149 7.06 19.45 12.44
N GLU A 150 7.32 18.79 11.32
CA GLU A 150 8.67 18.75 10.72
C GLU A 150 9.09 20.13 10.18
N MET A 151 8.15 20.92 9.65
CA MET A 151 8.37 22.30 9.21
C MET A 151 8.79 23.18 10.38
N GLU A 152 8.05 23.10 11.50
CA GLU A 152 8.33 23.86 12.71
C GLU A 152 9.70 23.50 13.30
N ARG A 153 10.06 22.21 13.31
CA ARG A 153 11.35 21.75 13.86
C ARG A 153 12.55 22.09 12.98
N ARG A 154 12.41 21.99 11.66
CA ARG A 154 13.52 22.23 10.70
C ARG A 154 13.62 23.68 10.24
N GLY A 155 12.65 24.53 10.61
CA GLY A 155 12.57 25.93 10.20
C GLY A 155 12.22 26.14 8.72
N GLY A 156 11.96 25.08 7.96
CA GLY A 156 11.58 25.17 6.55
C GLY A 156 11.50 23.83 5.83
N MET A 157 10.70 23.80 4.76
CA MET A 157 10.57 22.67 3.84
C MET A 157 10.58 23.16 2.39
N ARG A 158 10.93 22.27 1.45
CA ARG A 158 10.88 22.58 0.03
C ARG A 158 9.41 22.71 -0.41
N GLY A 159 9.04 23.91 -0.82
CA GLY A 159 7.73 24.20 -1.42
C GLY A 159 7.67 23.78 -2.88
N GLU A 160 6.55 23.20 -3.32
CA GLU A 160 6.27 22.88 -4.72
C GLU A 160 4.91 23.46 -5.12
N GLN A 161 4.88 24.15 -6.26
CA GLN A 161 3.67 24.80 -6.75
C GLN A 161 2.98 23.91 -7.79
N LEU A 162 1.74 23.53 -7.51
CA LEU A 162 0.90 22.75 -8.41
C LEU A 162 -0.10 23.69 -9.07
N VAL A 163 -0.17 23.68 -10.41
CA VAL A 163 -1.15 24.48 -11.16
C VAL A 163 -2.29 23.57 -11.59
N VAL A 164 -3.51 23.90 -11.17
CA VAL A 164 -4.70 23.09 -11.43
C VAL A 164 -5.83 23.92 -12.00
N HIS A 165 -6.61 23.32 -12.89
CA HIS A 165 -7.81 23.95 -13.45
C HIS A 165 -8.91 24.09 -12.39
N GLU A 166 -9.73 25.13 -12.47
CA GLU A 166 -10.81 25.43 -11.51
C GLU A 166 -11.83 24.29 -11.33
N GLU A 167 -12.07 23.53 -12.42
CA GLU A 167 -12.97 22.35 -12.45
C GLU A 167 -12.30 21.04 -12.00
N ALA A 168 -10.98 21.03 -11.74
CA ALA A 168 -10.30 19.83 -11.28
C ALA A 168 -10.91 19.35 -9.96
N GLN A 169 -11.11 18.04 -9.82
CA GLN A 169 -11.63 17.46 -8.59
C GLN A 169 -10.54 17.45 -7.52
N VAL A 170 -10.91 17.69 -6.26
CA VAL A 170 -9.99 17.60 -5.11
C VAL A 170 -9.27 16.26 -5.07
N ASN A 171 -9.97 15.16 -5.37
CA ASN A 171 -9.36 13.84 -5.50
C ASN A 171 -8.15 13.81 -6.46
N ASP A 172 -8.27 14.44 -7.62
CA ASP A 172 -7.23 14.43 -8.64
C ASP A 172 -6.06 15.31 -8.25
N VAL A 173 -6.31 16.43 -7.57
CA VAL A 173 -5.27 17.29 -7.02
C VAL A 173 -4.48 16.59 -5.92
N LEU A 174 -5.18 15.92 -4.99
CA LEU A 174 -4.54 15.16 -3.90
C LEU A 174 -3.65 14.03 -4.41
N ARG A 175 -3.91 13.49 -5.61
CA ARG A 175 -3.06 12.47 -6.27
C ARG A 175 -1.73 13.01 -6.79
N LEU A 176 -1.57 14.33 -6.87
CA LEU A 176 -0.34 14.99 -7.30
C LEU A 176 0.62 15.26 -6.13
N PHE A 177 0.18 15.10 -4.88
CA PHE A 177 0.98 15.45 -3.71
C PHE A 177 2.10 14.44 -3.49
N ALA A 178 3.33 14.94 -3.39
CA ALA A 178 4.52 14.15 -3.13
C ALA A 178 4.90 14.11 -1.63
N PRO A 179 5.64 13.08 -1.17
CA PRO A 179 6.19 13.08 0.17
C PRO A 179 7.35 14.10 0.31
N LYS A 180 7.62 14.55 1.54
CA LYS A 180 8.74 15.45 1.91
C LYS A 180 8.75 16.82 1.21
N ARG A 181 7.63 17.23 0.61
CA ARG A 181 7.42 18.53 -0.02
C ARG A 181 6.11 19.13 0.47
N TYR A 182 6.08 20.45 0.62
CA TYR A 182 4.87 21.20 0.96
C TYR A 182 4.26 21.77 -0.31
N HIS A 183 2.98 21.51 -0.57
CA HIS A 183 2.35 21.88 -1.84
C HIS A 183 1.49 23.13 -1.71
N PHE A 184 1.66 24.03 -2.67
CA PHE A 184 0.77 25.17 -2.89
C PHE A 184 0.01 24.94 -4.19
N VAL A 185 -1.30 24.85 -4.11
CA VAL A 185 -2.19 24.59 -5.26
C VAL A 185 -2.67 25.92 -5.80
N ARG A 186 -2.12 26.34 -6.94
CA ARG A 186 -2.56 27.52 -7.67
C ARG A 186 -3.67 27.16 -8.65
N VAL A 187 -4.84 27.74 -8.45
CA VAL A 187 -6.03 27.47 -9.24
C VAL A 187 -6.10 28.48 -10.39
N VAL A 188 -6.29 27.98 -11.60
CA VAL A 188 -6.43 28.81 -12.81
C VAL A 188 -7.77 28.57 -13.51
N ASP A 189 -8.30 29.62 -14.11
CA ASP A 189 -9.50 29.58 -14.94
C ASP A 189 -9.20 29.08 -16.38
N HIS A 190 -10.23 29.00 -17.20
CA HIS A 190 -10.12 28.68 -18.63
C HIS A 190 -9.22 29.65 -19.42
N SER A 191 -9.07 30.89 -18.96
CA SER A 191 -8.25 31.94 -19.55
C SER A 191 -6.79 31.90 -19.04
N ARG A 192 -6.42 30.89 -18.24
CA ARG A 192 -5.13 30.75 -17.54
C ARG A 192 -4.83 31.88 -16.57
N GLN A 193 -5.85 32.65 -16.16
CA GLN A 193 -5.72 33.61 -15.09
C GLN A 193 -5.74 32.91 -13.75
N VAL A 194 -4.94 33.41 -12.81
CA VAL A 194 -4.85 32.86 -11.47
C VAL A 194 -6.04 33.34 -10.66
N LEU A 195 -6.91 32.42 -10.26
CA LEU A 195 -8.04 32.70 -9.38
C LEU A 195 -7.59 32.83 -7.91
N GLY A 196 -6.59 32.05 -7.52
CA GLY A 196 -6.02 32.09 -6.18
C GLY A 196 -5.08 30.93 -5.88
N GLU A 197 -4.57 30.88 -4.66
CA GLU A 197 -3.70 29.84 -4.15
C GLU A 197 -4.30 29.18 -2.90
N ILE A 198 -4.21 27.86 -2.82
CA ILE A 198 -4.72 27.04 -1.72
C ILE A 198 -3.54 26.25 -1.16
N SER A 199 -3.32 26.32 0.14
CA SER A 199 -2.32 25.50 0.82
C SER A 199 -2.76 24.03 0.92
N GLU A 200 -1.79 23.12 1.01
CA GLU A 200 -2.03 21.69 1.28
C GLU A 200 -2.99 21.50 2.48
N THR A 201 -2.79 22.21 3.61
CA THR A 201 -3.68 22.17 4.79
C THR A 201 -5.13 22.59 4.48
N LYS A 202 -5.34 23.71 3.79
CA LYS A 202 -6.70 24.21 3.48
C LYS A 202 -7.44 23.26 2.53
N LEU A 203 -6.74 22.69 1.55
CA LEU A 203 -7.32 21.71 0.61
C LEU A 203 -7.83 20.46 1.36
N LEU A 204 -7.09 20.01 2.37
CA LEU A 204 -7.41 18.83 3.16
C LEU A 204 -8.60 19.04 4.10
N GLU A 205 -8.64 20.18 4.80
CA GLU A 205 -9.79 20.51 5.63
C GLU A 205 -11.08 20.54 4.81
N ALA A 206 -11.01 21.09 3.60
CA ALA A 206 -12.14 21.09 2.68
C ALA A 206 -12.50 19.67 2.23
N ALA A 207 -11.52 18.82 1.95
CA ALA A 207 -11.72 17.41 1.62
C ALA A 207 -12.38 16.61 2.75
N LEU A 208 -12.01 16.90 4.00
CA LEU A 208 -12.59 16.29 5.20
C LEU A 208 -14.03 16.74 5.45
N LYS A 209 -14.34 18.03 5.25
CA LYS A 209 -15.68 18.59 5.50
C LYS A 209 -16.68 18.28 4.40
N LYS A 210 -16.26 18.33 3.12
CA LYS A 210 -17.15 18.25 1.95
C LYS A 210 -16.96 16.96 1.13
N GLY A 211 -16.06 16.06 1.53
CA GLY A 211 -15.68 14.87 0.77
C GLY A 211 -14.62 15.16 -0.30
N ILE A 212 -14.26 14.18 -1.14
CA ILE A 212 -13.16 14.32 -2.13
C ILE A 212 -13.65 14.55 -3.57
N HIS A 213 -14.95 14.47 -3.81
CA HIS A 213 -15.59 14.54 -5.14
C HIS A 213 -16.28 15.88 -5.35
N PHE A 214 -15.50 16.96 -5.29
CA PHE A 214 -15.98 18.29 -5.66
C PHE A 214 -14.87 19.12 -6.31
N PRO A 215 -15.21 20.13 -7.14
CA PRO A 215 -14.22 20.94 -7.84
C PRO A 215 -13.48 21.92 -6.92
N VAL A 216 -12.18 22.11 -7.18
CA VAL A 216 -11.26 22.87 -6.33
C VAL A 216 -11.67 24.34 -6.19
N LYS A 217 -12.34 24.93 -7.18
CA LYS A 217 -12.85 26.31 -7.11
C LYS A 217 -13.78 26.58 -5.91
N LYS A 218 -14.42 25.55 -5.33
CA LYS A 218 -15.29 25.70 -4.15
C LYS A 218 -14.54 25.87 -2.83
N ILE A 219 -13.20 25.91 -2.86
CA ILE A 219 -12.29 26.07 -1.71
C ILE A 219 -11.71 27.49 -1.64
N LEU A 220 -11.63 28.17 -2.79
CA LEU A 220 -11.30 29.60 -2.86
C LEU A 220 -12.42 30.40 -2.19
#